data_AF-A0A8T2R3T1-F1
#
_entry.id   AF-A0A8T2R3T1-F1
#
_cell.length_a   1.000
_cell.length_b   1.000
_cell.length_c   1.000
_cell.angle_alpha   90.00
_cell.angle_beta   90.00
_cell.angle_gamma   90.00
#
_symmetry.space_group_name_H-M   'P 1'
#
loop_
_entity.id
_entity.type
_entity.pdbx_description
1 polymer ?
#
loop_
_entity_poly.entity_id
_entity_poly.type
_entity_poly.pdbx_seq_one_letter_code
_entity_poly.pdbx_strand_id
1 'polypeptide(L)'
;MVCLGVFFCLRSVSYPYGLTGKVEPVDPAWGAEGFDPFIPGGIASHHIAAGVLGILAGLFHLSVRPPQRLYKALRMGNVETVLSSSIAAVFFAAFVVSGTMWYGSAATPIELFGPTRYQWDQGYFQQEIEKRVRSGEAENLSLSQVWSKIPEKLAFYDYIGNNPAKGGLFRAGAMDNGDGIAVGWLGHAVFKSSFGSWNRHSFITQFRKKFYLANRPPF
;
A
#
# COMPACT_ATOMS: atom_id res chain seq x y z
N MET A 1 10.64 -13.40 5.46
CA MET A 1 10.14 -13.28 6.83
C MET A 1 11.36 -13.42 7.74
N VAL A 2 11.90 -12.30 8.22
CA VAL A 2 13.10 -12.32 9.09
C VAL A 2 12.59 -12.16 10.52
N CYS A 3 12.56 -13.28 11.24
CA CYS A 3 12.26 -13.30 12.67
C CYS A 3 13.58 -13.21 13.43
N LEU A 4 13.82 -12.09 14.11
CA LEU A 4 14.87 -11.97 15.13
C LEU A 4 14.16 -11.76 16.47
N GLY A 5 14.25 -12.74 17.37
CA GLY A 5 13.75 -12.64 18.74
C GLY A 5 12.40 -13.33 18.98
N VAL A 6 12.33 -14.00 20.12
CA VAL A 6 11.20 -14.77 20.65
C VAL A 6 9.90 -13.93 20.60
N PHE A 7 8.88 -14.42 19.88
CA PHE A 7 7.47 -13.99 19.92
C PHE A 7 7.01 -12.69 19.24
N PHE A 8 7.80 -12.00 18.41
CA PHE A 8 7.27 -10.85 17.65
C PHE A 8 7.54 -10.95 16.14
N CYS A 9 6.46 -10.90 15.34
CA CYS A 9 6.57 -10.78 13.89
C CYS A 9 6.96 -9.33 13.57
N LEU A 10 8.24 -9.09 13.30
CA LEU A 10 8.71 -7.79 12.84
C LEU A 10 8.07 -7.47 11.47
N ARG A 11 7.32 -6.38 11.39
CA ARG A 11 6.69 -5.89 10.15
C ARG A 11 7.02 -4.42 9.97
N SER A 12 7.06 -3.96 8.72
CA SER A 12 7.04 -2.53 8.45
C SER A 12 5.69 -1.98 8.89
N VAL A 13 5.71 -1.10 9.88
CA VAL A 13 4.57 -0.30 10.32
C VAL A 13 4.79 1.11 9.81
N SER A 14 3.76 1.70 9.23
CA SER A 14 3.82 3.05 8.65
C SER A 14 2.64 3.88 9.14
N TYR A 15 2.89 5.17 9.30
CA TYR A 15 1.84 6.17 9.58
C TYR A 15 0.82 6.19 8.43
N PRO A 16 -0.46 6.61 8.64
CA PRO A 16 -1.49 6.60 7.60
C PRO A 16 -1.13 7.32 6.28
N TYR A 17 -0.12 8.21 6.31
CA TYR A 17 0.38 8.94 5.14
C TYR A 17 1.80 8.54 4.69
N GLY A 18 2.36 7.41 5.16
CA GLY A 18 3.63 6.91 4.63
C GLY A 18 4.86 7.72 5.01
N LEU A 19 4.83 8.49 6.10
CA LEU A 19 5.90 9.44 6.40
C LEU A 19 7.01 8.87 7.29
N THR A 20 6.68 7.91 8.16
CA THR A 20 7.57 7.44 9.23
C THR A 20 7.59 5.92 9.32
N GLY A 21 7.75 5.24 8.19
CA GLY A 21 7.83 3.79 8.12
C GLY A 21 9.05 3.26 8.85
N LYS A 22 8.84 2.25 9.70
CA LYS A 22 9.90 1.57 10.43
C LYS A 22 9.53 0.10 10.64
N VAL A 23 10.54 -0.72 10.89
CA VAL A 23 10.33 -2.12 11.27
C VAL A 23 10.11 -2.16 12.77
N GLU A 24 8.97 -2.70 13.19
CA GLU A 24 8.60 -2.79 14.60
C GLU A 24 8.00 -4.15 14.94
N PRO A 25 8.10 -4.57 16.22
CA PRO A 25 7.30 -5.67 16.73
C PRO A 25 5.82 -5.30 16.67
N VAL A 26 4.99 -6.28 16.34
CA VAL A 26 3.53 -6.12 16.24
C VAL A 26 2.86 -7.09 17.20
N ASP A 27 2.04 -6.55 18.10
CA ASP A 27 1.19 -7.34 18.99
C ASP A 27 0.00 -7.94 18.22
N PRO A 28 -0.39 -9.20 18.49
CA PRO A 28 -1.53 -9.83 17.84
C PRO A 28 -2.85 -9.19 18.29
N ALA A 29 -3.71 -8.86 17.33
CA ALA A 29 -5.06 -8.39 17.58
C ALA A 29 -6.04 -9.56 17.51
N TRP A 30 -6.77 -9.80 18.60
CA TRP A 30 -7.67 -10.96 18.74
C TRP A 30 -9.16 -10.61 18.61
N GLY A 31 -9.51 -9.33 18.65
CA GLY A 31 -10.89 -8.89 18.44
C GLY A 31 -11.25 -8.79 16.95
N ALA A 32 -12.41 -8.20 16.67
CA ALA A 32 -12.91 -8.04 15.30
C ALA A 32 -11.99 -7.14 14.45
N GLU A 33 -11.24 -6.24 15.08
CA GLU A 33 -10.25 -5.39 14.44
C GLU A 33 -9.11 -6.17 13.78
N GLY A 34 -8.85 -7.42 14.21
CA GLY A 34 -7.89 -8.30 13.55
C GLY A 34 -8.27 -8.70 12.12
N PHE A 35 -9.53 -8.49 11.71
CA PHE A 35 -9.98 -8.72 10.35
C PHE A 35 -9.92 -7.46 9.46
N ASP A 36 -9.57 -6.30 10.03
CA ASP A 36 -9.31 -5.10 9.23
C ASP A 36 -7.99 -5.28 8.45
N PRO A 37 -7.99 -5.23 7.10
CA PRO A 37 -6.80 -5.42 6.30
C PRO A 37 -5.72 -4.34 6.52
N PHE A 38 -6.04 -3.24 7.19
CA PHE A 38 -5.10 -2.15 7.51
C PHE A 38 -4.54 -2.22 8.94
N ILE A 39 -4.99 -3.16 9.77
CA ILE A 39 -4.45 -3.36 11.12
C ILE A 39 -3.41 -4.49 11.10
N PRO A 40 -2.11 -4.20 11.33
CA PRO A 40 -1.05 -5.20 11.21
C PRO A 40 -1.16 -6.32 12.27
N GLY A 41 -1.79 -6.06 13.43
CA GLY A 41 -2.01 -7.05 14.48
C GLY A 41 -2.83 -8.25 14.03
N GLY A 42 -3.72 -8.07 13.06
CA GLY A 42 -4.48 -9.16 12.44
C GLY A 42 -3.63 -10.17 11.70
N ILE A 43 -2.51 -9.73 11.11
CA ILE A 43 -1.57 -10.62 10.42
C ILE A 43 -0.91 -11.55 11.43
N ALA A 44 -0.49 -11.04 12.59
CA ALA A 44 0.15 -11.85 13.62
C ALA A 44 -0.82 -12.89 14.20
N SER A 45 -2.03 -12.48 14.59
CA SER A 45 -3.05 -13.40 15.10
C SER A 45 -3.47 -14.44 14.05
N HIS A 46 -3.59 -14.04 12.78
CA HIS A 46 -3.85 -14.96 11.67
C HIS A 46 -2.80 -16.07 11.57
N HIS A 47 -1.51 -15.73 11.59
CA HIS A 47 -0.43 -16.73 11.49
C HIS A 47 -0.42 -17.67 12.70
N ILE A 48 -0.65 -17.16 13.92
CA ILE A 48 -0.71 -17.97 15.13
C ILE A 48 -1.89 -18.95 15.05
N ALA A 49 -3.09 -18.45 14.80
CA ALA A 49 -4.30 -19.26 14.75
C ALA A 49 -4.28 -20.29 13.62
N ALA A 50 -3.91 -19.86 12.40
CA ALA A 50 -3.81 -20.75 11.24
C ALA A 50 -2.69 -21.78 11.41
N GLY A 51 -1.57 -21.41 12.04
CA GLY A 51 -0.47 -22.33 12.35
C GLY A 51 -0.89 -23.44 13.31
N VAL A 52 -1.55 -23.10 14.42
CA VAL A 52 -2.07 -24.09 15.37
C VAL A 52 -3.09 -25.00 14.71
N LEU A 53 -4.04 -24.43 13.95
CA LEU A 53 -5.04 -25.22 13.23
C LEU A 53 -4.41 -26.14 12.18
N GLY A 54 -3.38 -25.67 11.47
CA GLY A 54 -2.64 -26.46 10.49
C GLY A 54 -1.95 -27.69 11.10
N ILE A 55 -1.37 -27.55 12.29
CA ILE A 55 -0.78 -28.69 13.02
C ILE A 55 -1.85 -29.71 13.39
N LEU A 56 -2.98 -29.26 13.96
CA LEU A 56 -4.08 -30.15 14.35
C LEU A 56 -4.69 -30.87 13.13
N ALA A 57 -4.91 -30.15 12.04
CA ALA A 57 -5.42 -30.72 10.79
C ALA A 57 -4.41 -31.70 10.17
N GLY A 58 -3.11 -31.40 10.23
CA GLY A 58 -2.04 -32.29 9.77
C GLY A 58 -2.04 -33.61 10.55
N LEU A 59 -2.11 -33.55 11.89
CA LEU A 59 -2.21 -34.74 12.74
C LEU A 59 -3.46 -35.56 12.42
N PHE A 60 -4.61 -34.90 12.25
CA PHE A 60 -5.84 -35.56 11.84
C PHE A 60 -5.69 -36.31 10.51
N HIS A 61 -5.12 -35.68 9.48
CA HIS A 61 -4.91 -36.30 8.18
C HIS A 61 -3.87 -37.43 8.19
N LEU A 62 -2.96 -37.47 9.17
CA LEU A 62 -2.05 -38.60 9.40
C LEU A 62 -2.74 -39.76 10.12
N SER A 63 -3.63 -39.47 11.07
CA SER A 63 -4.30 -40.48 11.90
C SER A 63 -5.53 -41.10 11.24
N VAL A 64 -6.20 -40.41 10.32
CA VAL A 64 -7.51 -40.81 9.80
C VAL A 64 -7.46 -41.06 8.29
N ARG A 65 -7.87 -42.25 7.85
CA ARG A 65 -8.02 -42.59 6.43
C ARG A 65 -9.27 -41.92 5.84
N PRO A 66 -9.24 -41.53 4.55
CA PRO A 66 -10.38 -40.87 3.93
C PRO A 66 -11.61 -41.79 3.84
N PRO A 67 -12.83 -41.27 4.04
CA PRO A 67 -14.06 -42.04 3.84
C PRO A 67 -14.20 -42.56 2.41
N GLN A 68 -14.72 -43.78 2.26
CA GLN A 68 -14.83 -44.46 0.96
C GLN A 68 -15.60 -43.67 -0.10
N ARG A 69 -16.64 -42.93 0.31
CA ARG A 69 -17.44 -42.07 -0.58
C ARG A 69 -16.59 -40.94 -1.17
N LEU A 70 -15.81 -40.24 -0.33
CA LEU A 70 -14.94 -39.15 -0.76
C LEU A 70 -13.76 -39.65 -1.60
N TYR A 71 -13.16 -40.78 -1.21
CA TYR A 71 -12.06 -41.38 -1.96
C TYR A 71 -12.45 -41.67 -3.42
N LYS A 72 -13.65 -42.23 -3.62
CA LYS A 72 -14.20 -42.51 -4.96
C LYS A 72 -14.64 -41.25 -5.68
N ALA A 73 -15.37 -40.35 -5.02
CA ALA A 73 -15.92 -39.15 -5.64
C ALA A 73 -14.81 -38.21 -6.15
N LEU A 74 -13.76 -38.02 -5.35
CA LEU A 74 -12.62 -37.15 -5.67
C LEU A 74 -11.47 -37.90 -6.36
N ARG A 75 -11.64 -39.19 -6.70
CA ARG A 75 -10.61 -39.99 -7.39
C ARG A 75 -9.24 -39.89 -6.71
N MET A 76 -9.18 -40.01 -5.38
CA MET A 76 -7.96 -39.77 -4.59
C MET A 76 -6.78 -40.72 -4.88
N GLY A 77 -6.97 -41.76 -5.69
CA GLY A 77 -5.90 -42.61 -6.22
C GLY A 77 -5.19 -42.06 -7.46
N ASN A 78 -5.72 -41.01 -8.12
CA ASN A 78 -5.11 -40.35 -9.26
C ASN A 78 -4.41 -39.05 -8.79
N VAL A 79 -3.12 -38.89 -9.10
CA VAL A 79 -2.35 -37.69 -8.76
C VAL A 79 -2.88 -36.41 -9.41
N GLU A 80 -3.52 -36.51 -10.58
CA GLU A 80 -4.07 -35.36 -11.29
C GLU A 80 -5.16 -34.64 -10.49
N THR A 81 -5.86 -35.34 -9.59
CA THR A 81 -6.84 -34.66 -8.72
C THR A 81 -6.16 -33.69 -7.76
N VAL A 82 -4.97 -34.04 -7.26
CA VAL A 82 -4.19 -33.16 -6.38
C VAL A 82 -3.66 -31.98 -7.17
N LEU A 83 -3.20 -32.20 -8.41
CA LEU A 83 -2.79 -31.13 -9.31
C LEU A 83 -3.95 -30.15 -9.56
N SER A 84 -5.14 -30.66 -9.89
CA SER A 84 -6.33 -29.85 -10.16
C SER A 84 -6.72 -29.00 -8.94
N SER A 85 -6.82 -29.60 -7.74
CA SER A 85 -7.14 -28.85 -6.53
C SER A 85 -6.05 -27.84 -6.13
N SER A 86 -4.78 -28.17 -6.39
CA SER A 86 -3.66 -27.29 -6.05
C SER A 86 -3.60 -26.07 -6.96
N ILE A 87 -3.86 -26.22 -8.26
CA ILE A 87 -3.97 -25.09 -9.19
C ILE A 87 -5.09 -24.14 -8.74
N ALA A 88 -6.23 -24.68 -8.33
CA ALA A 88 -7.34 -23.87 -7.82
C ALA A 88 -6.94 -23.07 -6.56
N ALA A 89 -6.24 -23.70 -5.61
CA ALA A 89 -5.77 -23.04 -4.39
C ALA A 89 -4.70 -21.96 -4.67
N VAL A 90 -3.74 -22.23 -5.56
CA VAL A 90 -2.70 -21.26 -5.94
C VAL A 90 -3.30 -20.08 -6.71
N PHE A 91 -4.25 -20.34 -7.62
CA PHE A 91 -4.99 -19.29 -8.32
C PHE A 91 -5.76 -18.41 -7.33
N PHE A 92 -6.47 -19.00 -6.37
CA PHE A 92 -7.13 -18.24 -5.31
C PHE A 92 -6.17 -17.33 -4.55
N ALA A 93 -5.02 -17.87 -4.12
CA ALA A 93 -3.99 -17.07 -3.43
C ALA A 93 -3.47 -15.92 -4.31
N ALA A 94 -3.23 -16.18 -5.61
CA ALA A 94 -2.80 -15.17 -6.56
C ALA A 94 -3.81 -14.01 -6.68
N PHE A 95 -5.11 -14.31 -6.77
CA PHE A 95 -6.16 -13.29 -6.81
C PHE A 95 -6.21 -12.44 -5.54
N VAL A 96 -6.08 -13.07 -4.37
CA VAL A 96 -6.06 -12.36 -3.09
C VAL A 96 -4.88 -11.39 -3.03
N VAL A 97 -3.66 -11.83 -3.37
CA VAL A 97 -2.48 -10.94 -3.33
C VAL A 97 -2.52 -9.85 -4.40
N SER A 98 -3.08 -10.12 -5.58
CA SER A 98 -3.31 -9.08 -6.60
C SER A 98 -4.28 -8.01 -6.09
N GLY A 99 -5.35 -8.43 -5.40
CA GLY A 99 -6.31 -7.52 -4.79
C GLY A 99 -5.67 -6.67 -3.69
N THR A 100 -5.01 -7.29 -2.70
CA THR A 100 -4.41 -6.54 -1.59
C THR A 100 -3.28 -5.62 -2.02
N MET A 101 -2.52 -5.96 -3.06
CA MET A 101 -1.54 -5.05 -3.67
C MET A 101 -2.20 -3.84 -4.33
N TRP A 102 -3.31 -4.03 -5.02
CA TRP A 102 -3.96 -2.95 -5.77
C TRP A 102 -4.77 -1.99 -4.89
N TYR A 103 -5.48 -2.53 -3.90
CA TYR A 103 -6.28 -1.73 -2.96
C TYR A 103 -5.48 -1.19 -1.77
N GLY A 104 -4.36 -1.84 -1.44
CA GLY A 104 -3.59 -1.55 -0.25
C GLY A 104 -4.02 -2.38 0.96
N SER A 105 -3.07 -2.65 1.85
CA SER A 105 -3.24 -3.38 3.11
C SER A 105 -2.06 -3.07 4.03
N ALA A 106 -2.14 -3.49 5.29
CA ALA A 106 -1.02 -3.48 6.22
C ALA A 106 0.18 -4.31 5.71
N ALA A 107 -0.07 -5.26 4.80
CA ALA A 107 0.96 -6.09 4.21
C ALA A 107 1.69 -5.43 3.02
N THR A 108 1.13 -4.37 2.43
CA THR A 108 1.60 -3.70 1.21
C THR A 108 1.73 -2.19 1.45
N PRO A 109 2.67 -1.75 2.32
CA PRO A 109 2.81 -0.36 2.71
C PRO A 109 3.31 0.51 1.55
N ILE A 110 2.78 1.74 1.46
CA ILE A 110 3.07 2.68 0.36
C ILE A 110 4.53 3.16 0.32
N GLU A 111 5.26 3.03 1.42
CA GLU A 111 6.69 3.36 1.48
C GLU A 111 7.56 2.33 0.75
N LEU A 112 7.05 1.11 0.57
CA LEU A 112 7.76 0.04 -0.13
C LEU A 112 7.24 -0.16 -1.56
N PHE A 113 5.93 0.03 -1.76
CA PHE A 113 5.27 -0.28 -3.04
C PHE A 113 4.74 0.94 -3.80
N GLY A 114 4.86 2.15 -3.22
CA GLY A 114 4.26 3.36 -3.75
C GLY A 114 2.78 3.54 -3.36
N PRO A 115 2.20 4.73 -3.61
CA PRO A 115 0.80 5.02 -3.30
C PRO A 115 -0.15 4.24 -4.22
N THR A 116 -1.42 4.11 -3.83
CA THR A 116 -2.45 3.49 -4.65
C THR A 116 -3.14 4.52 -5.54
N ARG A 117 -3.75 4.08 -6.64
CA ARG A 117 -4.56 4.98 -7.49
C ARG A 117 -5.73 5.61 -6.73
N TYR A 118 -6.28 4.90 -5.75
CA TYR A 118 -7.45 5.34 -4.99
C TYR A 118 -7.12 6.55 -4.11
N GLN A 119 -5.89 6.63 -3.60
CA GLN A 119 -5.41 7.80 -2.85
C GLN A 119 -5.37 9.05 -3.73
N TRP A 120 -4.98 8.90 -5.01
CA TRP A 120 -5.05 9.99 -5.98
C TRP A 120 -6.50 10.35 -6.34
N ASP A 121 -7.31 9.35 -6.70
CA ASP A 121 -8.69 9.54 -7.16
C ASP A 121 -9.57 10.25 -6.10
N GLN A 122 -9.28 10.05 -4.81
CA GLN A 122 -9.98 10.69 -3.68
C GLN A 122 -9.29 11.96 -3.17
N GLY A 123 -8.13 12.35 -3.70
CA GLY A 123 -7.35 13.48 -3.20
C GLY A 123 -6.86 13.29 -1.75
N TYR A 124 -6.54 12.05 -1.35
CA TYR A 124 -6.20 11.68 0.03
C TYR A 124 -5.04 12.51 0.62
N PHE A 125 -3.94 12.63 -0.12
CA PHE A 125 -2.78 13.41 0.30
C PHE A 125 -3.02 14.92 0.16
N GLN A 126 -3.77 15.34 -0.86
CA GLN A 126 -4.18 16.74 -1.02
C GLN A 126 -4.97 17.22 0.19
N GLN A 127 -5.97 16.46 0.66
CA GLN A 127 -6.79 16.81 1.82
C GLN A 127 -5.97 16.97 3.10
N GLU A 128 -5.00 16.08 3.35
CA GLU A 128 -4.11 16.19 4.50
C GLU A 128 -3.19 17.41 4.41
N ILE A 129 -2.66 17.71 3.23
CA ILE A 129 -1.86 18.92 3.01
C ILE A 129 -2.71 20.17 3.26
N GLU A 130 -3.93 20.24 2.71
CA GLU A 130 -4.84 21.36 2.95
C GLU A 130 -5.20 21.51 4.43
N LYS A 131 -5.40 20.39 5.14
CA LYS A 131 -5.65 20.40 6.59
C LYS A 131 -4.47 21.02 7.35
N ARG A 132 -3.24 20.60 7.06
CA ARG A 132 -2.03 21.19 7.67
C ARG A 132 -1.86 22.66 7.32
N VAL A 133 -2.20 23.05 6.10
CA VAL A 133 -2.15 24.45 5.66
C VAL A 133 -3.14 25.30 6.46
N ARG A 134 -4.40 24.86 6.56
CA ARG A 134 -5.43 25.55 7.35
C ARG A 134 -5.07 25.66 8.84
N SER A 135 -4.46 24.62 9.41
CA SER A 135 -3.97 24.68 10.79
C SER A 135 -2.85 25.71 10.95
N GLY A 136 -1.90 25.81 10.01
CA GLY A 136 -0.85 26.82 10.05
C GLY A 136 -1.37 28.25 9.87
N GLU A 137 -2.38 28.46 9.02
CA GLU A 137 -3.06 29.76 8.89
C GLU A 137 -3.77 30.18 10.17
N ALA A 138 -4.40 29.23 10.88
CA ALA A 138 -5.04 29.48 12.18
C ALA A 138 -4.02 29.89 13.27
N GLU A 139 -2.75 29.47 13.13
CA GLU A 139 -1.63 29.92 13.96
C GLU A 139 -1.09 31.30 13.55
N ASN A 140 -1.76 32.03 12.65
CA ASN A 140 -1.35 33.32 12.08
C ASN A 140 0.01 33.31 11.36
N LEU A 141 0.43 32.15 10.86
CA LEU A 141 1.63 32.05 10.03
C LEU A 141 1.36 32.60 8.64
N SER A 142 2.40 33.17 8.00
CA SER A 142 2.28 33.57 6.60
C SER A 142 2.17 32.33 5.70
N LEU A 143 1.52 32.47 4.55
CA LEU A 143 1.39 31.37 3.57
C LEU A 143 2.73 30.72 3.22
N SER A 144 3.81 31.50 3.07
CA SER A 144 5.13 30.95 2.76
C SER A 144 5.69 30.10 3.90
N GLN A 145 5.50 30.52 5.15
CA GLN A 145 5.90 29.75 6.34
C GLN A 145 5.10 28.46 6.50
N VAL A 146 3.81 28.51 6.16
CA VAL A 146 2.94 27.32 6.22
C VAL A 146 3.38 26.30 5.17
N TRP A 147 3.56 26.72 3.92
CA TRP A 147 4.00 25.83 2.85
C TRP A 147 5.42 25.29 3.07
N SER A 148 6.32 26.05 3.68
CA SER A 148 7.67 25.56 4.02
C SER A 148 7.69 24.48 5.11
N LYS A 149 6.63 24.36 5.92
CA LYS A 149 6.50 23.30 6.94
C LYS A 149 5.96 21.98 6.38
N ILE A 150 5.47 21.96 5.13
CA ILE A 150 4.94 20.73 4.52
C ILE A 150 6.11 19.80 4.15
N PRO A 151 6.10 18.52 4.60
CA PRO A 151 7.17 17.59 4.22
C PRO A 151 7.18 17.33 2.72
N GLU A 152 8.37 17.36 2.10
CA GLU A 152 8.52 17.10 0.66
C GLU A 152 8.01 15.71 0.28
N LYS A 153 8.24 14.69 1.12
CA LYS A 153 7.72 13.33 0.92
C LYS A 153 6.20 13.30 0.81
N LEU A 154 5.50 14.09 1.63
CA LEU A 154 4.04 14.20 1.57
C LEU A 154 3.58 14.89 0.29
N ALA A 155 4.28 15.96 -0.10
CA ALA A 155 4.01 16.65 -1.36
C ALA A 155 4.26 15.74 -2.58
N PHE A 156 5.26 14.87 -2.49
CA PHE A 156 5.61 13.92 -3.55
C PHE A 156 4.57 12.79 -3.66
N TYR A 157 3.96 12.34 -2.57
CA TYR A 157 2.83 11.41 -2.67
C TYR A 157 1.61 11.99 -3.39
N ASP A 158 1.40 13.31 -3.34
CA ASP A 158 0.34 14.01 -4.09
C ASP A 158 0.78 14.45 -5.50
N TYR A 159 1.64 13.66 -6.14
CA TYR A 159 2.06 13.87 -7.53
C TYR A 159 1.60 12.70 -8.40
N ILE A 160 0.95 13.01 -9.53
CA ILE A 160 0.30 12.00 -10.37
C ILE A 160 1.29 11.03 -11.03
N GLY A 161 2.56 11.40 -11.20
CA GLY A 161 3.58 10.48 -11.72
C GLY A 161 3.78 9.28 -10.81
N ASN A 162 3.47 9.41 -9.51
CA ASN A 162 3.51 8.32 -8.54
C ASN A 162 2.26 7.44 -8.53
N ASN A 163 1.23 7.77 -9.32
CA ASN A 163 0.03 6.95 -9.42
C ASN A 163 0.29 5.71 -10.30
N PRO A 164 0.12 4.48 -9.76
CA PRO A 164 0.43 3.24 -10.50
C PRO A 164 -0.49 3.02 -11.74
N ALA A 165 -1.60 3.74 -11.85
CA ALA A 165 -2.52 3.68 -12.99
C ALA A 165 -2.11 4.59 -14.18
N LYS A 166 -0.85 5.05 -14.24
CA LYS A 166 -0.32 5.92 -15.32
C LYS A 166 0.76 5.29 -16.18
N GLY A 167 1.03 4.00 -15.98
CA GLY A 167 1.93 3.23 -16.83
C GLY A 167 1.40 2.99 -18.25
N GLY A 168 2.11 2.16 -19.01
CA GLY A 168 1.67 1.64 -20.29
C GLY A 168 2.26 0.26 -20.51
N LEU A 169 1.53 -0.63 -21.18
CA LEU A 169 1.90 -2.06 -21.31
C LEU A 169 3.32 -2.30 -21.82
N PHE A 170 3.82 -1.43 -22.70
CA PHE A 170 5.15 -1.52 -23.29
C PHE A 170 6.13 -0.44 -22.81
N ARG A 171 5.78 0.29 -21.74
CA ARG A 171 6.71 1.23 -21.10
C ARG A 171 7.50 0.47 -20.04
N ALA A 172 8.64 -0.07 -20.46
CA ALA A 172 9.49 -0.87 -19.59
C ALA A 172 10.48 -0.02 -18.77
N GLY A 173 10.87 -0.53 -17.61
CA GLY A 173 11.90 0.07 -16.75
C GLY A 173 11.34 0.75 -15.50
N ALA A 174 12.23 1.43 -14.77
CA ALA A 174 11.89 2.16 -13.56
C ALA A 174 11.10 3.44 -13.87
N MET A 175 10.35 3.94 -12.89
CA MET A 175 9.65 5.23 -12.99
C MET A 175 10.61 6.38 -13.32
N ASP A 176 11.82 6.35 -12.75
CA ASP A 176 12.90 7.30 -13.02
C ASP A 176 13.30 7.41 -14.49
N ASN A 177 13.08 6.36 -15.30
CA ASN A 177 13.35 6.40 -16.74
C ASN A 177 12.24 7.13 -17.52
N GLY A 178 11.08 7.36 -16.90
CA GLY A 178 9.94 8.04 -17.48
C GLY A 178 10.02 9.55 -17.30
N ASP A 179 9.77 10.01 -16.09
CA ASP A 179 9.71 11.45 -15.78
C ASP A 179 11.01 12.01 -15.18
N GLY A 180 11.93 11.15 -14.74
CA GLY A 180 13.26 11.52 -14.25
C GLY A 180 13.43 11.29 -12.76
N ILE A 181 14.60 11.68 -12.23
CA ILE A 181 14.90 11.56 -10.80
C ILE A 181 14.41 12.81 -10.08
N ALA A 182 13.54 12.65 -9.08
CA ALA A 182 13.10 13.78 -8.26
C ALA A 182 14.25 14.35 -7.42
N VAL A 183 14.56 15.63 -7.65
CA VAL A 183 15.66 16.34 -6.97
C VAL A 183 15.15 17.21 -5.83
N GLY A 184 13.97 17.82 -5.99
CA GLY A 184 13.43 18.71 -4.97
C GLY A 184 12.06 19.27 -5.32
N TRP A 185 11.35 19.72 -4.29
CA TRP A 185 10.04 20.34 -4.43
C TRP A 185 10.19 21.84 -4.68
N LEU A 186 9.57 22.35 -5.75
CA LEU A 186 9.61 23.77 -6.13
C LEU A 186 8.54 24.61 -5.42
N GLY A 187 7.86 24.05 -4.43
CA GLY A 187 6.78 24.69 -3.68
C GLY A 187 5.39 24.55 -4.33
N HIS A 188 4.42 25.20 -3.69
CA HIS A 188 3.03 25.21 -4.13
C HIS A 188 2.76 26.35 -5.11
N ALA A 189 2.32 26.04 -6.33
CA ALA A 189 1.97 27.04 -7.32
C ALA A 189 0.56 27.62 -7.05
N VAL A 190 0.49 28.95 -6.95
CA VAL A 190 -0.75 29.71 -6.79
C VAL A 190 -1.02 30.50 -8.06
N PHE A 191 -2.14 30.21 -8.72
CA PHE A 191 -2.54 30.91 -9.94
C PHE A 191 -3.54 32.02 -9.62
N LYS A 192 -3.29 33.24 -10.12
CA LYS A 192 -4.17 34.41 -10.00
C LYS A 192 -4.49 34.93 -11.39
N SER A 193 -5.72 35.38 -11.63
CA SER A 193 -6.08 36.06 -12.89
C SER A 193 -5.96 37.57 -12.76
N SER A 194 -5.86 38.22 -13.92
CA SER A 194 -5.99 39.67 -14.09
C SER A 194 -7.23 40.28 -13.42
N PHE A 195 -8.32 39.52 -13.22
CA PHE A 195 -9.54 40.00 -12.57
C PHE A 195 -9.64 39.62 -11.07
N GLY A 196 -8.62 38.99 -10.48
CA GLY A 196 -8.66 38.44 -9.12
C GLY A 196 -8.58 36.90 -9.06
N SER A 197 -8.80 36.32 -7.87
CA SER A 197 -8.51 34.91 -7.59
C SER A 197 -9.35 33.93 -8.41
N TRP A 198 -8.70 32.97 -9.07
CA TRP A 198 -9.37 31.82 -9.70
C TRP A 198 -9.72 30.76 -8.65
N ASN A 199 -11.02 30.63 -8.35
CA ASN A 199 -11.57 29.53 -7.57
C ASN A 199 -12.36 28.59 -8.50
N ARG A 200 -11.68 27.72 -9.26
CA ARG A 200 -12.32 26.53 -9.84
C ARG A 200 -11.59 25.26 -9.41
N HIS A 201 -12.32 24.43 -8.67
CA HIS A 201 -11.87 23.39 -7.75
C HIS A 201 -11.57 22.01 -8.39
N SER A 202 -11.21 21.90 -9.68
CA SER A 202 -10.99 20.56 -10.24
C SER A 202 -9.92 20.41 -11.32
N PHE A 203 -9.75 21.38 -12.23
CA PHE A 203 -8.86 21.17 -13.38
C PHE A 203 -7.40 21.62 -13.18
N ILE A 204 -7.11 22.44 -12.15
CA ILE A 204 -5.79 23.10 -11.99
C ILE A 204 -5.02 22.59 -10.77
N THR A 205 -5.65 21.94 -9.78
CA THR A 205 -4.95 21.34 -8.62
C THR A 205 -3.86 20.37 -9.02
N GLN A 206 -4.06 19.66 -10.15
CA GLN A 206 -3.10 18.73 -10.75
C GLN A 206 -1.76 19.35 -11.17
N PHE A 207 -1.70 20.68 -11.39
CA PHE A 207 -0.48 21.41 -11.76
C PHE A 207 0.14 22.20 -10.61
N ARG A 208 -0.39 22.10 -9.39
CA ARG A 208 0.04 22.95 -8.27
C ARG A 208 1.30 22.48 -7.56
N LYS A 209 1.71 21.22 -7.75
CA LYS A 209 2.89 20.66 -7.10
C LYS A 209 3.93 20.36 -8.16
N LYS A 210 4.92 21.23 -8.25
CA LYS A 210 5.98 21.16 -9.24
C LYS A 210 7.20 20.55 -8.59
N PHE A 211 7.64 19.40 -9.09
CA PHE A 211 8.92 18.80 -8.73
C PHE A 211 9.94 19.09 -9.82
N TYR A 212 11.17 19.34 -9.42
CA TYR A 212 12.29 19.34 -10.36
C TYR A 212 12.74 17.89 -10.56
N LEU A 213 12.65 17.43 -11.81
CA LEU A 213 13.06 16.09 -12.21
C LEU A 213 14.31 16.22 -13.08
N ALA A 214 15.42 15.64 -12.63
CA ALA A 214 16.65 15.61 -13.39
C ALA A 214 16.67 14.43 -14.35
N ASN A 215 17.26 14.63 -15.53
CA ASN A 215 17.54 13.53 -16.45
C ASN A 215 18.49 12.55 -15.78
N ARG A 216 18.19 11.26 -15.91
CA ARG A 216 19.10 10.20 -15.51
C ARG A 216 20.38 10.31 -16.37
N PRO A 217 21.58 10.38 -15.79
CA PRO A 217 22.80 10.35 -16.59
C PRO A 217 22.86 9.04 -17.38
N PRO A 218 23.30 9.05 -18.65
CA PRO A 218 23.57 7.82 -19.38
C PRO A 218 24.70 7.08 -18.64
N PHE A 219 24.42 5.87 -18.20
CA PHE A 219 25.47 4.92 -17.81
C PHE A 219 26.12 4.35 -19.06
#